data_AF-E3NV70-F1
#
_entry.id   AF-E3NV70-F1
#
_cell.length_a   1.000
_cell.length_b   1.000
_cell.length_c   1.000
_cell.angle_alpha   90.00
_cell.angle_beta   90.00
_cell.angle_gamma   90.00
#
_symmetry.space_group_name_H-M   'P 1'
#
loop_
_entity.id
_entity.type
_entity.pdbx_description
1 polymer ?
#
loop_
_entity_poly.entity_id
_entity_poly.type
_entity_poly.pdbx_seq_one_letter_code
_entity_poly.pdbx_strand_id
1 'polypeptide(L)'
;TKVDELVQNARDKLRKDGNLELAKLVVLEMKKKTIISLTKMFTSIKLSEIQGLAFLKNRAQVIELIDMLVTENRIAVNFDGDMVFWSEVTPVPTKENIETKIRTVDYLNQLLQERNKDMKSGAGRQRPSVLFNDDEGLSMPPVE
;
A
#
# COMPACT_ATOMS: atom_id res chain seq x y z
N THR A 1 -3.29 -23.37 10.28
CA THR A 1 -3.96 -22.65 11.38
C THR A 1 -4.68 -21.45 10.81
N LYS A 2 -6.00 -21.40 10.91
CA LYS A 2 -6.77 -20.30 10.32
C LYS A 2 -6.60 -19.07 11.22
N VAL A 3 -6.32 -17.90 10.65
CA VAL A 3 -6.12 -16.66 11.43
C VAL A 3 -7.33 -16.37 12.33
N ASP A 4 -8.54 -16.71 11.87
CA ASP A 4 -9.78 -16.68 12.65
C ASP A 4 -9.69 -17.48 13.97
N GLU A 5 -9.03 -18.64 13.97
CA GLU A 5 -8.85 -19.50 15.16
C GLU A 5 -7.89 -18.85 16.16
N LEU A 6 -6.83 -18.19 15.69
CA LEU A 6 -5.89 -17.46 16.55
C LEU A 6 -6.58 -16.29 17.25
N VAL A 7 -7.41 -15.53 16.53
CA VAL A 7 -8.17 -14.41 17.10
C VAL A 7 -9.22 -14.90 18.10
N GLN A 8 -9.87 -16.04 17.85
CA GLN A 8 -10.79 -16.65 18.83
C GLN A 8 -10.06 -17.14 20.09
N ASN A 9 -8.90 -17.79 19.93
CA ASN A 9 -8.11 -18.27 21.06
C ASN A 9 -7.56 -17.11 21.91
N ALA A 10 -7.28 -15.95 21.30
CA ALA A 10 -6.80 -14.76 21.99
C ALA A 10 -7.93 -13.79 22.40
N ARG A 11 -9.20 -14.16 22.23
CA ARG A 11 -10.35 -13.24 22.34
C ARG A 11 -10.43 -12.53 23.68
N ASP A 12 -10.25 -13.24 24.79
CA ASP A 12 -10.37 -12.65 26.14
C ASP A 12 -9.24 -11.67 26.43
N LYS A 13 -8.03 -11.96 25.94
CA LYS A 13 -6.87 -11.07 26.03
C LYS A 13 -7.09 -9.82 25.17
N LEU A 14 -7.51 -9.99 23.91
CA LEU A 14 -7.81 -8.88 23.00
C LEU A 14 -8.95 -8.00 23.52
N ARG A 15 -9.94 -8.59 24.20
CA ARG A 15 -11.03 -7.84 24.84
C ARG A 15 -10.52 -7.02 26.01
N LYS A 16 -9.68 -7.60 26.87
CA LYS A 16 -9.06 -6.90 28.00
C LYS A 16 -8.18 -5.74 27.55
N ASP A 17 -7.50 -5.89 26.43
CA ASP A 17 -6.61 -4.88 25.84
C ASP A 17 -7.37 -3.86 24.96
N GLY A 18 -8.69 -3.99 24.79
CA GLY A 18 -9.51 -3.10 23.94
C GLY A 18 -9.30 -3.27 22.42
N ASN A 19 -8.56 -4.28 21.98
CA ASN A 19 -8.11 -4.47 20.60
C ASN A 19 -8.94 -5.48 19.79
N LEU A 20 -10.04 -5.99 20.35
CA LEU A 20 -10.82 -7.06 19.72
C LEU A 20 -11.41 -6.65 18.36
N GLU A 21 -11.94 -5.43 18.24
CA GLU A 21 -12.49 -4.95 16.96
C GLU A 21 -11.40 -4.72 15.92
N LEU A 22 -10.24 -4.20 16.33
CA LEU A 22 -9.09 -4.06 15.45
C LEU A 22 -8.62 -5.43 14.92
N ALA A 23 -8.58 -6.45 15.78
CA ALA A 23 -8.20 -7.80 15.37
C ALA A 23 -9.18 -8.39 14.32
N LYS A 24 -10.49 -8.13 14.44
CA LYS A 24 -11.47 -8.53 13.42
C LYS A 24 -11.25 -7.80 12.09
N LEU A 25 -10.99 -6.49 12.14
CA LEU A 25 -10.69 -5.70 10.94
C LEU A 25 -9.41 -6.18 10.25
N VAL A 26 -8.38 -6.56 11.01
CA VAL A 26 -7.14 -7.13 10.46
C VAL A 26 -7.43 -8.44 9.73
N VAL A 27 -8.25 -9.33 10.30
CA VAL A 27 -8.63 -10.58 9.60
C VAL A 27 -9.38 -10.29 8.30
N LEU A 28 -10.30 -9.32 8.32
CA LEU A 28 -11.02 -8.89 7.12
C LEU A 28 -10.04 -8.37 6.05
N GLU A 29 -9.08 -7.55 6.45
CA GLU A 29 -8.07 -6.98 5.56
C GLU A 29 -7.13 -8.05 5.00
N MET A 30 -6.79 -9.09 5.79
CA MET A 30 -6.03 -10.23 5.30
C MET A 30 -6.80 -10.99 4.21
N LYS A 31 -8.10 -11.20 4.38
CA LYS A 31 -8.97 -11.84 3.37
C LYS A 31 -9.03 -11.00 2.09
N LYS A 32 -9.22 -9.68 2.22
CA LYS A 32 -9.15 -8.72 1.11
C LYS A 32 -7.81 -8.78 0.37
N LYS A 33 -6.70 -8.80 1.10
CA LYS A 33 -5.34 -8.87 0.54
C LYS A 33 -5.09 -10.17 -0.22
N THR A 34 -5.64 -11.30 0.24
CA THR A 34 -5.57 -12.56 -0.51
C THR A 34 -6.28 -12.43 -1.86
N ILE A 35 -7.48 -11.84 -1.91
CA ILE A 35 -8.21 -11.60 -3.16
C ILE A 35 -7.40 -10.70 -4.11
N ILE A 36 -6.83 -9.60 -3.60
CA ILE A 36 -5.94 -8.72 -4.40
C ILE A 36 -4.73 -9.49 -4.95
N SER A 37 -4.18 -10.44 -4.19
CA SER A 37 -3.09 -11.27 -4.70
C SER A 37 -3.52 -12.14 -5.87
N LEU A 38 -4.77 -12.62 -5.89
CA LEU A 38 -5.30 -13.42 -7.00
C LEU A 38 -5.41 -12.61 -8.29
N THR A 39 -5.71 -11.32 -8.21
CA THR A 39 -5.77 -10.44 -9.39
C THR A 39 -4.41 -10.26 -10.08
N LYS A 40 -3.30 -10.50 -9.37
CA LYS A 40 -1.94 -10.46 -9.93
C LYS A 40 -1.52 -11.79 -10.55
N MET A 41 -2.17 -12.89 -10.17
CA MET A 41 -1.80 -14.25 -10.59
C MET A 41 -2.66 -14.74 -11.74
N PHE A 42 -3.91 -14.33 -11.79
CA PHE A 42 -4.89 -14.77 -12.77
C PHE A 42 -5.47 -13.55 -13.48
N THR A 43 -5.77 -13.67 -14.77
CA THR A 43 -6.55 -12.68 -15.53
C THR A 43 -8.05 -12.85 -15.28
N SER A 44 -8.49 -14.09 -15.09
CA SER A 44 -9.85 -14.46 -14.71
C SER A 44 -9.84 -15.70 -13.81
N ILE A 45 -10.81 -15.82 -12.91
CA ILE A 45 -10.89 -16.95 -11.97
C ILE A 45 -12.35 -17.23 -11.58
N LYS A 46 -12.68 -18.47 -11.24
CA LYS A 46 -14.03 -18.83 -10.77
C LYS A 46 -14.27 -18.37 -9.33
N LEU A 47 -15.52 -18.01 -9.01
CA LEU A 47 -15.91 -17.67 -7.64
C LEU A 47 -15.67 -18.81 -6.64
N SER A 48 -15.84 -20.07 -7.07
CA SER A 48 -15.57 -21.25 -6.23
C SER A 48 -14.08 -21.43 -5.92
N GLU A 49 -13.21 -21.08 -6.87
CA GLU A 49 -11.75 -21.11 -6.68
C GLU A 49 -11.32 -19.99 -5.74
N ILE A 50 -11.86 -18.77 -5.90
CA ILE A 50 -11.62 -17.67 -4.95
C ILE A 50 -12.07 -18.09 -3.54
N GLN A 51 -13.25 -18.71 -3.42
CA GLN A 51 -13.77 -19.18 -2.13
C GLN A 51 -12.78 -20.14 -1.44
N GLY A 52 -12.24 -21.10 -2.20
CA GLY A 52 -11.25 -22.06 -1.71
C GLY A 52 -9.93 -21.39 -1.30
N LEU A 53 -9.39 -20.54 -2.18
CA LEU A 53 -8.08 -19.89 -1.99
C LEU A 53 -8.10 -18.81 -0.91
N ALA A 54 -9.20 -18.09 -0.74
CA ALA A 54 -9.38 -17.08 0.30
C ALA A 54 -9.92 -17.66 1.63
N PHE A 55 -10.09 -18.98 1.72
CA PHE A 55 -10.63 -19.68 2.88
C PHE A 55 -11.98 -19.11 3.36
N LEU A 56 -12.83 -18.72 2.41
CA LEU A 56 -14.14 -18.13 2.68
C LEU A 56 -15.18 -19.23 2.79
N LYS A 57 -16.16 -19.03 3.68
CA LYS A 57 -17.16 -20.07 3.97
C LYS A 57 -18.17 -20.18 2.84
N ASN A 58 -18.60 -19.03 2.31
CA ASN A 58 -19.72 -18.94 1.38
C ASN A 58 -19.38 -18.03 0.20
N ARG A 59 -19.96 -18.32 -0.96
CA ARG A 59 -19.88 -17.49 -2.16
C ARG A 59 -20.33 -16.05 -1.94
N ALA A 60 -21.37 -15.83 -1.12
CA ALA A 60 -21.85 -14.49 -0.80
C ALA A 60 -20.75 -13.61 -0.16
N GLN A 61 -19.90 -14.20 0.71
CA GLN A 61 -18.80 -13.48 1.34
C GLN A 61 -17.72 -13.09 0.32
N VAL A 62 -17.50 -13.93 -0.70
CA VAL A 62 -16.57 -13.61 -1.79
C VAL A 62 -17.03 -12.37 -2.53
N ILE A 63 -18.31 -12.33 -2.91
CA ILE A 63 -18.91 -11.22 -3.64
C ILE A 63 -18.88 -9.94 -2.80
N GLU A 64 -19.27 -10.02 -1.53
CA GLU A 64 -19.24 -8.88 -0.58
C GLU A 64 -17.82 -8.31 -0.42
N LEU A 65 -16.81 -9.18 -0.29
CA LEU A 65 -15.41 -8.75 -0.20
C LEU A 65 -14.91 -8.11 -1.48
N ILE A 66 -15.29 -8.65 -2.64
CA ILE A 66 -14.96 -8.07 -3.94
C ILE A 66 -15.63 -6.70 -4.11
N ASP A 67 -16.91 -6.58 -3.75
CA ASP A 67 -17.67 -5.33 -3.85
C ASP A 67 -17.08 -4.24 -2.94
N MET A 68 -16.67 -4.59 -1.72
CA MET A 68 -15.91 -3.68 -0.86
C MET A 68 -14.59 -3.23 -1.50
N LEU A 69 -13.85 -4.15 -2.13
CA LEU A 69 -12.58 -3.81 -2.79
C LEU A 69 -12.77 -2.92 -4.03
N VAL A 70 -13.89 -3.09 -4.75
CA VAL A 70 -14.29 -2.21 -5.86
C VAL A 70 -14.69 -0.83 -5.34
N THR A 71 -15.47 -0.78 -4.26
CA THR A 71 -15.88 0.48 -3.61
C THR A 71 -14.68 1.25 -3.05
N GLU A 72 -13.68 0.53 -2.51
CA GLU A 72 -12.39 1.09 -2.09
C GLU A 72 -11.49 1.50 -3.26
N ASN A 73 -11.92 1.28 -4.51
CA ASN A 73 -11.18 1.54 -5.74
C ASN A 73 -9.81 0.83 -5.78
N ARG A 74 -9.73 -0.36 -5.17
CA ARG A 74 -8.51 -1.18 -5.10
C ARG A 74 -8.42 -2.19 -6.23
N ILE A 75 -9.56 -2.63 -6.75
CA ILE A 75 -9.69 -3.54 -7.88
C ILE A 75 -10.86 -3.09 -8.77
N ALA A 76 -10.81 -3.45 -10.04
CA ALA A 76 -11.92 -3.30 -10.97
C ALA A 76 -12.23 -4.69 -11.51
N VAL A 77 -13.50 -5.05 -11.54
CA VAL A 77 -13.93 -6.43 -11.82
C VAL A 77 -15.16 -6.42 -12.70
N ASN A 78 -15.29 -7.42 -13.55
CA ASN A 78 -16.50 -7.74 -14.27
C ASN A 78 -16.92 -9.18 -13.93
N PHE A 79 -18.22 -9.39 -13.73
CA PHE A 79 -18.79 -10.70 -13.46
C PHE A 79 -19.49 -11.22 -14.72
N ASP A 80 -19.14 -12.46 -15.13
CA ASP A 80 -19.90 -13.22 -16.13
C ASP A 80 -20.26 -14.58 -15.53
N GLY A 81 -21.48 -14.67 -15.00
CA GLY A 81 -21.95 -15.85 -14.26
C GLY A 81 -21.07 -16.19 -13.05
N ASP A 82 -20.31 -17.29 -13.16
CA ASP A 82 -19.41 -17.80 -12.12
C ASP A 82 -17.96 -17.33 -12.27
N MET A 83 -17.65 -16.64 -13.37
CA MET A 83 -16.31 -16.15 -13.67
C MET A 83 -16.16 -14.69 -13.23
N VAL A 84 -15.01 -14.40 -12.63
CA VAL A 84 -14.58 -13.04 -12.27
C VAL A 84 -13.44 -12.65 -13.19
N PHE A 85 -13.59 -11.53 -13.90
CA PHE A 85 -12.57 -10.95 -14.76
C PHE A 85 -11.99 -9.71 -14.09
N TRP A 86 -10.67 -9.72 -13.88
CA TRP A 86 -9.98 -8.57 -13.29
C TRP A 86 -9.64 -7.56 -14.38
N SER A 87 -9.92 -6.30 -14.12
CA SER A 87 -9.47 -5.19 -14.94
C SER A 87 -8.32 -4.48 -14.25
N GLU A 88 -7.33 -4.01 -15.02
CA GLU A 88 -6.25 -3.21 -14.46
C GLU A 88 -6.82 -1.91 -13.88
N VAL A 89 -6.75 -1.77 -12.55
CA VAL A 89 -6.86 -0.46 -11.92
C VAL A 89 -5.48 0.16 -11.97
N THR A 90 -5.17 0.84 -13.06
CA THR A 90 -4.14 1.88 -13.01
C THR A 90 -4.87 3.14 -12.58
N PRO A 91 -4.81 3.55 -11.29
CA PRO A 91 -5.36 4.82 -10.91
C PRO A 91 -4.50 5.88 -11.59
N VAL A 92 -5.02 6.45 -12.68
CA VAL A 92 -4.41 7.62 -13.32
C VAL A 92 -4.55 8.76 -12.29
N PRO A 93 -3.44 9.27 -11.74
CA PRO A 93 -3.52 10.33 -10.74
C PRO A 93 -4.19 11.56 -11.38
N THR A 94 -5.23 12.07 -10.72
CA THR A 94 -5.92 13.27 -11.18
C THR A 94 -4.98 14.48 -11.11
N LYS A 95 -5.28 15.52 -11.90
CA LYS A 95 -4.55 16.80 -11.86
C LYS A 95 -4.49 17.36 -10.43
N GLU A 96 -5.59 17.28 -9.69
CA GLU A 96 -5.67 17.72 -8.29
C GLU A 96 -4.74 16.93 -7.36
N ASN A 97 -4.64 15.61 -7.54
CA ASN A 97 -3.72 14.77 -6.77
C ASN A 97 -2.25 15.16 -7.04
N ILE A 98 -1.93 15.50 -8.28
CA ILE A 98 -0.59 15.93 -8.68
C ILE A 98 -0.28 17.30 -8.07
N GLU A 99 -1.19 18.28 -8.20
CA GLU A 99 -1.01 19.62 -7.67
C GLU A 99 -0.88 19.63 -6.13
N THR A 100 -1.65 18.80 -5.43
CA THR A 100 -1.57 18.68 -3.97
C THR A 100 -0.23 18.09 -3.53
N LYS A 101 0.28 17.10 -4.28
CA LYS A 101 1.61 16.54 -4.03
C LYS A 101 2.71 17.56 -4.29
N ILE A 102 2.62 18.35 -5.37
CA ILE A 102 3.56 19.43 -5.67
C ILE A 102 3.58 20.45 -4.54
N ARG A 103 2.42 20.94 -4.10
CA ARG A 103 2.32 21.89 -2.98
C ARG A 103 2.95 21.34 -1.70
N THR A 104 2.72 20.07 -1.40
CA THR A 104 3.33 19.41 -0.24
C THR A 104 4.86 19.37 -0.36
N VAL A 105 5.38 19.03 -1.55
CA VAL A 105 6.83 19.02 -1.80
C VAL A 105 7.43 20.43 -1.68
N ASP A 106 6.76 21.45 -2.21
CA ASP A 106 7.21 22.84 -2.11
C ASP A 106 7.25 23.32 -0.65
N TYR A 107 6.22 22.98 0.14
CA TYR A 107 6.18 23.28 1.56
C TYR A 107 7.31 22.58 2.33
N LEU A 108 7.56 21.30 2.04
CA LEU A 108 8.67 20.55 2.66
C LEU A 108 10.03 21.16 2.28
N ASN A 109 10.20 21.60 1.04
CA ASN A 109 11.40 22.27 0.58
C ASN A 109 11.62 23.62 1.29
N GLN A 110 10.55 24.39 1.50
CA GLN A 110 10.61 25.64 2.28
C GLN A 110 11.04 25.37 3.73
N LEU A 111 10.41 24.40 4.40
CA LEU A 111 10.79 24.00 5.77
C LEU A 111 12.24 23.54 5.85
N LEU A 112 12.73 22.76 4.87
CA LEU A 112 14.12 22.34 4.81
C LEU A 112 15.07 23.54 4.63
N GLN A 113 14.71 24.51 3.80
CA GLN A 113 15.52 25.72 3.61
C GLN A 113 15.57 26.59 4.87
N GLU A 114 14.46 26.75 5.57
CA GLU A 114 14.40 27.47 6.85
C GLU A 114 15.25 26.77 7.91
N ARG A 115 15.08 25.46 8.10
CA ARG A 115 15.88 24.67 9.04
C ARG A 115 17.38 24.70 8.70
N ASN A 116 17.73 24.67 7.41
CA ASN A 116 19.12 24.79 6.97
C ASN A 116 19.70 26.20 7.20
N LYS A 117 18.89 27.26 7.08
CA LYS A 117 19.31 28.62 7.44
C LYS A 117 19.54 28.74 8.94
N ASP A 118 18.63 28.23 9.75
CA ASP A 118 18.73 28.21 11.22
C ASP A 118 19.99 27.45 11.69
N MET A 119 20.28 26.30 11.07
CA MET A 119 21.48 25.51 11.34
C MET A 119 22.77 26.24 10.92
N LYS A 120 22.77 27.00 9.81
CA LYS A 120 23.91 27.83 9.39
C LYS A 120 24.14 29.03 10.34
N SER A 121 23.08 29.59 10.92
CA SER A 121 23.19 30.66 11.93
C SER A 121 23.57 30.17 13.33
N GLY A 122 23.50 28.85 13.57
CA GLY A 122 23.63 28.27 14.91
C GLY A 122 24.63 27.13 15.03
N ALA A 123 25.76 27.09 14.31
CA ALA A 123 26.81 26.12 14.63
C ALA A 123 28.18 26.44 14.01
N GLY A 124 29.02 27.13 14.78
CA GLY A 124 30.47 26.91 14.76
C GLY A 124 30.86 25.53 15.32
N ARG A 125 30.16 24.45 14.95
CA ARG A 125 30.49 23.08 15.35
C ARG A 125 30.31 22.11 14.18
N GLN A 126 31.47 21.63 13.72
CA GLN A 126 31.76 20.45 12.90
C GLN A 126 30.63 19.89 12.02
N ARG A 127 30.74 20.14 10.71
CA ARG A 127 30.08 19.34 9.68
C ARG A 127 30.53 17.87 9.79
N PRO A 128 29.62 16.88 9.81
CA PRO A 128 29.93 15.57 9.25
C PRO A 128 30.01 15.75 7.73
N SER A 129 31.19 15.54 7.16
CA SER A 129 31.36 15.50 5.70
C SER A 129 30.62 14.29 5.15
N VAL A 130 29.46 14.52 4.53
CA VAL A 130 28.94 13.56 3.55
C VAL A 130 29.85 13.73 2.33
N LEU A 131 30.77 12.78 2.16
CA LEU A 131 31.58 12.64 0.95
C LEU A 131 30.60 12.33 -0.18
N PHE A 132 30.25 13.34 -0.97
CA PHE A 132 29.77 13.12 -2.32
C PHE A 132 30.97 12.61 -3.12
N ASN A 133 30.92 11.35 -3.57
CA ASN A 133 31.79 10.89 -4.64
C ASN A 133 31.29 11.55 -5.93
N ASP A 134 31.86 12.71 -6.28
CA ASP A 134 31.66 13.37 -7.58
C ASP A 134 32.49 12.69 -8.69
N ASP A 135 32.73 11.38 -8.62
CA ASP A 135 33.74 10.67 -9.42
C ASP A 135 33.19 9.50 -10.26
N GLU A 136 31.95 9.65 -10.77
CA GLU A 136 31.47 8.86 -11.91
C GLU A 136 31.01 9.81 -13.03
N GLY A 137 31.99 10.37 -13.73
CA GLY A 137 31.77 11.24 -14.88
C GLY A 137 33.05 11.44 -15.70
N LEU A 138 33.56 10.33 -16.24
CA LEU A 138 34.69 10.25 -17.20
C LEU A 138 34.77 11.47 -18.12
N SER A 139 35.70 12.37 -17.82
CA SER A 139 36.12 13.43 -18.72
C SER A 139 37.57 13.14 -19.12
N MET A 140 37.77 12.45 -20.25
CA MET A 140 39.10 12.43 -20.88
C MET A 140 39.34 13.77 -21.56
N PRO A 141 40.50 14.43 -21.38
CA PRO A 141 40.88 15.57 -22.19
C PRO A 141 41.26 15.11 -23.61
N PRO A 142 41.13 15.99 -24.63
CA PRO A 142 41.53 15.67 -26.00
C PRO A 142 43.05 15.54 -26.07
N VAL A 143 43.51 14.55 -26.84
CA VAL A 143 44.93 14.39 -27.17
C VAL A 143 45.20 15.17 -28.46
N GLU A 144 46.25 15.99 -28.46
CA GLU A 144 46.83 16.63 -29.66
C GLU A 144 47.51 15.62 -30.59
#